data_AF-A0AAU7YW88-F1
#
_entry.id   AF-A0AAU7YW88-F1
#
_cell.length_a   1.000
_cell.length_b   1.000
_cell.length_c   1.000
_cell.angle_alpha   90.00
_cell.angle_beta   90.00
_cell.angle_gamma   90.00
#
_symmetry.space_group_name_H-M   'P 1'
#
loop_
_entity.id
_entity.type
_entity.pdbx_description
1 polymer ?
#
loop_
_entity_poly.entity_id
_entity_poly.type
_entity_poly.pdbx_seq_one_letter_code
_entity_poly.pdbx_strand_id
1 'polypeptide(L)' 'MSESKLEFPEVVGKSVAEVSVLDDPEVGKEVLVRFSDGTQLSIAVSVRQTVDARYCHEATPDIPISHKIAD' A
#
# COMPACT_ATOMS: atom_id res chain seq x y z
N MET A 1 6.76 -4.22 -20.83
CA MET A 1 5.52 -4.22 -20.03
C MET A 1 5.94 -4.35 -18.58
N SER A 2 5.41 -3.52 -17.68
CA SER A 2 5.70 -3.62 -16.26
C SER A 2 5.06 -4.89 -15.71
N GLU A 3 5.86 -5.77 -15.10
CA GLU A 3 5.35 -6.95 -14.39
C GLU A 3 4.43 -6.51 -13.22
N SER A 4 3.32 -7.22 -13.05
CA SER A 4 2.41 -7.07 -11.93
C SER A 4 3.13 -7.46 -10.64
N LYS A 5 3.30 -6.52 -9.70
CA LYS A 5 3.88 -6.81 -8.37
C LYS A 5 2.99 -7.66 -7.47
N LEU A 6 1.71 -7.79 -7.80
CA LEU A 6 0.73 -8.54 -7.03
C LEU A 6 -0.31 -9.15 -7.97
N GLU A 7 -0.58 -10.43 -7.82
CA GLU A 7 -1.52 -11.18 -8.64
C GLU A 7 -2.48 -11.94 -7.75
N PHE A 8 -3.73 -12.06 -8.20
CA PHE A 8 -4.80 -12.79 -7.53
C PHE A 8 -5.36 -13.84 -8.50
N PRO A 9 -4.66 -14.97 -8.73
CA PRO A 9 -5.09 -15.98 -9.69
C PRO A 9 -6.50 -16.52 -9.41
N GLU A 10 -6.90 -16.57 -8.15
CA GLU A 10 -8.20 -17.05 -7.68
C GLU A 10 -9.38 -16.19 -8.15
N VAL A 11 -9.15 -14.93 -8.56
CA VAL A 11 -10.22 -14.07 -9.08
C VAL A 11 -10.35 -14.13 -10.60
N VAL A 12 -9.45 -14.83 -11.29
CA VAL A 12 -9.48 -14.94 -12.76
C VAL A 12 -10.75 -15.64 -13.22
N GLY A 13 -11.43 -15.04 -14.20
CA GLY A 13 -12.70 -15.55 -14.75
C GLY A 13 -13.93 -15.25 -13.89
N LYS A 14 -13.77 -14.63 -12.71
CA LYS A 14 -14.91 -14.17 -11.93
C LYS A 14 -15.53 -12.92 -12.55
N SER A 15 -16.86 -12.82 -12.47
CA SER A 15 -17.60 -11.62 -12.85
C SER A 15 -17.64 -10.65 -11.67
N VAL A 16 -17.34 -9.38 -11.92
CA VAL A 16 -17.45 -8.31 -10.93
C VAL A 16 -18.90 -7.87 -10.83
N ALA A 17 -19.44 -7.88 -9.61
CA ALA A 17 -20.78 -7.39 -9.31
C ALA A 17 -20.76 -5.90 -8.90
N GLU A 18 -19.76 -5.50 -8.12
CA GLU A 18 -19.64 -4.14 -7.60
C GLU A 18 -18.16 -3.78 -7.40
N VAL A 19 -17.82 -2.52 -7.67
CA VAL A 19 -16.56 -1.91 -7.28
C VAL A 19 -16.86 -0.65 -6.48
N SER A 20 -16.32 -0.58 -5.27
CA SER A 20 -16.49 0.53 -4.36
C SER A 20 -15.12 1.03 -3.90
N VAL A 21 -14.97 2.36 -3.84
CA VAL A 21 -13.79 3.01 -3.27
C VAL A 21 -14.22 3.64 -1.96
N LEU A 22 -13.61 3.19 -0.88
CA LEU A 22 -13.92 3.59 0.48
C LEU A 22 -12.82 4.49 1.02
N ASP A 23 -13.22 5.47 1.82
CA ASP A 23 -12.30 6.22 2.66
C ASP A 23 -11.95 5.37 3.87
N ASP A 24 -10.68 4.98 3.98
CA ASP A 24 -10.18 4.22 5.12
C ASP A 24 -9.29 5.14 5.98
N PRO A 25 -9.59 5.34 7.27
CA PRO A 25 -8.84 6.24 8.13
C PRO A 25 -7.41 5.76 8.46
N GLU A 26 -7.11 4.47 8.36
CA GLU A 26 -5.79 3.89 8.65
C GLU A 26 -4.88 3.91 7.42
N VAL A 27 -5.44 3.59 6.24
CA VAL A 27 -4.66 3.45 5.00
C VAL A 27 -4.94 4.55 3.97
N GLY A 28 -5.97 5.37 4.13
CA GLY A 28 -6.30 6.49 3.26
C GLY A 28 -7.39 6.17 2.25
N LYS A 29 -7.23 5.09 1.47
CA LYS A 29 -8.26 4.56 0.56
C LYS A 29 -8.26 3.03 0.56
N GLU A 30 -9.43 2.44 0.42
CA GLU A 30 -9.60 1.01 0.19
C GLU A 30 -10.42 0.79 -1.08
N VAL A 31 -9.97 -0.11 -1.96
CA VAL A 31 -10.72 -0.55 -3.15
C VAL A 31 -11.31 -1.92 -2.85
N LEU A 32 -12.63 -1.97 -2.76
CA LEU A 32 -13.37 -3.20 -2.54
C LEU A 32 -14.01 -3.67 -3.85
N VAL A 33 -13.70 -4.89 -4.26
CA VAL A 33 -14.29 -5.57 -5.42
C VAL A 33 -15.14 -6.72 -4.91
N ARG A 34 -16.45 -6.68 -5.17
CA ARG A 34 -17.36 -7.80 -4.90
C ARG A 34 -17.62 -8.56 -6.20
N PHE A 35 -17.46 -9.87 -6.15
CA PHE A 35 -17.73 -10.75 -7.28
C PHE A 35 -19.16 -11.29 -7.20
N SER A 36 -19.73 -11.64 -8.36
CA SER A 36 -21.09 -12.16 -8.46
C SER A 36 -21.28 -13.52 -7.78
N ASP A 37 -20.19 -14.22 -7.46
CA ASP A 37 -20.21 -15.47 -6.70
C ASP A 37 -20.28 -15.27 -5.18
N GLY A 38 -20.37 -14.01 -4.73
CA GLY A 38 -20.44 -13.63 -3.31
C GLY A 38 -19.08 -13.50 -2.62
N THR A 39 -17.96 -13.77 -3.31
CA THR A 39 -16.62 -13.52 -2.78
C THR A 39 -16.21 -12.05 -2.98
N GLN A 40 -15.17 -11.61 -2.28
CA GLN A 40 -14.66 -10.25 -2.39
C GLN A 40 -13.13 -10.17 -2.35
N LEU A 41 -12.58 -9.14 -2.97
CA LEU A 41 -11.18 -8.73 -2.90
C LEU A 41 -11.12 -7.31 -2.32
N SER A 42 -10.30 -7.08 -1.30
CA SER A 42 -10.09 -5.77 -0.70
C SER A 42 -8.64 -5.34 -0.84
N ILE A 43 -8.42 -4.14 -1.38
CA ILE A 43 -7.10 -3.60 -1.67
C ILE A 43 -6.94 -2.27 -0.93
N ALA A 44 -6.21 -2.29 0.17
CA ALA A 44 -5.78 -1.10 0.88
C ALA A 44 -4.71 -0.35 0.07
N VAL A 45 -4.95 0.93 -0.23
CA VAL A 45 -4.01 1.80 -0.93
C VAL A 45 -3.58 2.89 0.04
N SER A 46 -2.36 2.76 0.57
CA SER A 46 -1.76 3.75 1.47
C SER A 46 -0.56 4.46 0.90
N VAL A 47 -0.48 5.75 1.23
CA VAL A 47 0.76 6.53 1.10
C VAL A 47 1.46 6.46 2.45
N ARG A 48 2.50 5.63 2.56
CA ARG A 48 3.37 5.64 3.73
C ARG A 48 4.21 6.91 3.72
N GLN A 49 3.79 7.93 4.46
CA GLN A 49 4.64 9.08 4.74
C GLN A 49 5.57 8.75 5.92
N THR A 50 6.88 8.75 5.67
CA THR A 50 7.90 8.67 6.72
C THR A 50 8.40 10.07 7.00
N VAL A 51 8.28 10.52 8.26
CA VAL A 51 8.86 11.78 8.73
C VAL A 51 10.11 11.45 9.53
N ASP A 52 11.27 11.69 8.93
CA ASP A 52 12.55 11.57 9.61
C ASP A 52 12.92 12.93 10.22
N ALA A 53 12.72 13.08 11.53
CA ALA A 53 13.19 14.23 12.29
C ALA A 53 14.47 13.86 13.05
N ARG A 54 15.48 14.73 13.01
CA ARG A 54 16.71 14.59 13.80
C ARG A 54 16.93 15.83 14.65
N TYR A 55 17.24 15.61 15.92
CA TYR A 55 17.67 16.67 16.82
C TYR A 55 19.19 16.83 16.66
N CYS A 56 19.62 17.91 16.01
CA CYS A 56 21.04 18.24 15.90
C CYS A 56 21.46 19.04 17.13
N HIS A 57 22.30 18.47 17.99
CA HIS A 57 23.05 19.27 18.96
C HIS A 57 24.19 19.95 18.18
N GLU A 58 24.23 21.29 18.17
CA GLU A 58 25.18 22.08 17.34
C GLU A 58 26.66 21.69 17.49
N ALA A 59 27.04 21.05 18.60
CA ALA A 59 28.40 20.60 18.86
C ALA A 59 28.77 19.25 18.19
N THR A 60 27.79 18.40 17.85
CA THR A 60 28.01 17.06 17.27
C THR A 60 26.82 16.66 16.39
N PRO A 61 26.88 16.89 15.07
CA PRO A 61 25.84 16.45 14.13
C PRO A 61 25.79 14.91 14.07
N ASP A 62 24.58 14.34 14.14
CA ASP A 62 24.39 12.90 13.95
C ASP A 62 24.65 12.47 12.50
N ILE A 63 25.27 11.29 12.34
CA ILE A 63 25.49 10.67 11.04
C ILE A 63 24.16 10.15 10.51
N PRO A 64 23.79 10.44 9.24
CA PRO A 64 22.58 9.89 8.67
C PRO A 64 22.55 8.37 8.64
N ILE A 65 21.50 7.79 9.20
CA ILE A 65 21.15 6.39 8.94
C ILE A 65 20.72 6.32 7.47
N SER A 66 21.66 5.99 6.59
CA SER A 66 21.37 5.61 5.22
C SER A 66 20.93 4.15 5.25
N HIS A 67 19.62 3.91 5.14
CA HIS A 67 19.13 2.58 4.79
C HIS A 67 19.51 2.31 3.34
N LYS A 68 20.74 1.85 3.10
CA LYS A 68 21.03 1.10 1.87
C LYS A 68 20.21 -0.18 1.96
N ILE A 69 19.14 -0.25 1.16
CA ILE A 69 18.47 -1.51 0.87
C ILE A 69 19.56 -2.40 0.22
N ALA A 70 19.88 -3.52 0.86
CA ALA A 70 20.78 -4.51 0.28
C ALA A 70 20.05 -5.17 -0.90
N ASP A 71 20.73 -5.25 -2.05
CA ASP A 71 20.27 -5.94 -3.26
C ASP A 71 20.03 -7.44 -3.00
#